data_AF-A0A1E5P1Y0-F1
#
_entry.id   AF-A0A1E5P1Y0-F1
#
_cell.length_a   1.000
_cell.length_b   1.000
_cell.length_c   1.000
_cell.angle_alpha   90.00
_cell.angle_beta   90.00
_cell.angle_gamma   90.00
#
_symmetry.space_group_name_H-M   'P 1'
#
loop_
_entity.id
_entity.type
_entity.pdbx_description
1 polymer ?
#
loop_
_entity_poly.entity_id
_entity_poly.type
_entity_poly.pdbx_seq_one_letter_code
_entity_poly.pdbx_strand_id
1 'polypeptide(L)'
;MIVWLLFPNVTCMDTEITTPDTPTTGSTRWFNGCAIAVLVLAVLVVAGAWALAEFEKGLDGYGQLEQAGASGSVADPLGPGSTARYEDGLRVTVSPARREADGTYSLTVTYENDTDEEQHLGGESFEGSVSGIGSAPLVVRPGTSLDDYGTDYSLSWLNREKSAATLMPPLAEDDKRTVPVRIKPTRAGIPVTVEVDPPNAGYRETAYFQLKLS
;
A
#
# COMPACT_ATOMS: atom_id res chain seq x y z
N MET A 1 -69.84 48.26 67.77
CA MET A 1 -69.29 48.65 69.08
C MET A 1 -68.50 47.46 69.64
N ILE A 2 -67.43 47.73 70.40
CA ILE A 2 -66.57 46.82 71.20
C ILE A 2 -67.34 45.57 71.69
N VAL A 3 -67.00 44.30 71.42
CA VAL A 3 -65.76 43.48 71.60
C VAL A 3 -65.61 42.89 73.03
N TRP A 4 -65.02 41.68 73.15
CA TRP A 4 -64.78 40.83 74.35
C TRP A 4 -66.00 39.96 74.79
N LEU A 5 -65.85 38.75 75.36
CA LEU A 5 -64.67 38.06 75.96
C LEU A 5 -64.54 36.58 75.47
N LEU A 6 -63.80 35.71 76.18
CA LEU A 6 -62.99 34.62 75.57
C LEU A 6 -62.81 33.31 76.39
N PHE A 7 -62.57 32.18 75.68
CA PHE A 7 -61.84 30.94 76.09
C PHE A 7 -62.43 29.95 77.13
N PRO A 8 -61.86 28.72 77.30
CA PRO A 8 -60.74 28.04 76.59
C PRO A 8 -61.24 26.89 75.66
N ASN A 9 -60.55 25.80 75.24
CA ASN A 9 -59.27 25.06 75.47
C ASN A 9 -58.87 24.40 74.09
N VAL A 10 -57.67 23.94 73.68
CA VAL A 10 -56.57 23.10 74.26
C VAL A 10 -56.99 21.63 74.44
N THR A 11 -56.44 20.58 73.80
CA THR A 11 -55.38 20.34 72.76
C THR A 11 -55.72 19.00 72.04
N CYS A 12 -55.04 18.43 71.03
CA CYS A 12 -53.70 18.57 70.39
C CYS A 12 -53.82 18.98 68.89
N MET A 13 -52.78 19.22 68.07
CA MET A 13 -51.30 19.08 68.14
C MET A 13 -50.69 17.77 67.58
N ASP A 14 -50.62 17.66 66.24
CA ASP A 14 -49.37 17.50 65.47
C ASP A 14 -49.58 18.14 64.08
N THR A 15 -48.77 19.07 63.56
CA THR A 15 -47.33 19.08 63.20
C THR A 15 -47.06 18.62 61.76
N GLU A 16 -47.08 19.57 60.82
CA GLU A 16 -46.12 19.56 59.69
C GLU A 16 -45.81 21.02 59.27
N ILE A 17 -44.61 21.26 58.74
CA ILE A 17 -44.01 22.59 58.52
C ILE A 17 -43.81 22.85 57.03
N THR A 18 -44.02 24.09 56.59
CA THR A 18 -43.86 24.51 55.19
C THR A 18 -42.40 24.59 54.75
N THR A 19 -42.06 23.91 53.64
CA THR A 19 -40.91 24.25 52.79
C THR A 19 -41.29 24.07 51.30
N PRO A 20 -41.09 25.09 50.43
CA PRO A 20 -41.25 24.96 48.99
C PRO A 20 -39.91 24.59 48.32
N ASP A 21 -39.64 23.30 48.14
CA ASP A 21 -38.39 22.83 47.54
C ASP A 21 -38.26 23.25 46.06
N THR A 22 -37.32 24.15 45.81
CA THR A 22 -36.93 24.63 44.48
C THR A 22 -35.89 23.68 43.87
N PRO A 23 -36.01 23.28 42.59
CA PRO A 23 -35.42 22.03 42.11
C PRO A 23 -33.90 22.10 41.83
N THR A 24 -33.13 21.13 42.32
CA THR A 24 -31.70 20.96 41.95
C THR A 24 -31.28 19.49 41.77
N THR A 25 -31.81 18.83 40.73
CA THR A 25 -31.27 17.51 40.25
C THR A 25 -30.97 17.53 38.74
N GLY A 26 -30.59 18.70 38.22
CA GLY A 26 -30.31 18.91 36.79
C GLY A 26 -28.85 18.64 36.35
N SER A 27 -27.89 18.65 37.27
CA SER A 27 -26.45 18.69 36.93
C SER A 27 -25.92 17.40 36.28
N THR A 28 -26.20 16.23 36.85
CA THR A 28 -25.57 14.96 36.44
C THR A 28 -25.85 14.59 34.98
N ARG A 29 -27.06 14.87 34.49
CA ARG A 29 -27.43 14.62 33.08
C ARG A 29 -26.73 15.57 32.11
N TRP A 30 -26.54 16.84 32.50
CA TRP A 30 -25.80 17.82 31.69
C TRP A 30 -24.32 17.46 31.58
N PHE A 31 -23.67 17.12 32.70
CA PHE A 31 -22.25 16.69 32.70
C PHE A 31 -22.04 15.41 31.87
N ASN A 32 -22.91 14.41 32.01
CA ASN A 32 -22.81 13.18 31.20
C ASN A 32 -23.03 13.46 29.70
N GLY A 33 -24.01 14.30 29.34
CA GLY A 33 -24.22 14.72 27.94
C GLY A 33 -23.03 15.48 27.36
N CYS A 34 -22.42 16.37 28.14
CA CYS A 34 -21.22 17.10 27.77
C CYS A 34 -20.01 16.17 27.58
N ALA A 35 -19.80 15.22 28.49
CA ALA A 35 -18.73 14.22 28.37
C ALA A 35 -18.89 13.33 27.13
N ILE A 36 -20.11 12.88 26.82
CA ILE A 36 -20.42 12.12 25.60
C ILE A 36 -20.16 12.98 24.35
N ALA A 37 -20.57 14.25 24.34
CA ALA A 37 -20.31 15.15 23.22
C ALA A 37 -18.81 15.38 22.98
N VAL A 38 -18.01 15.53 24.04
CA VAL A 38 -16.54 15.65 23.94
C VAL A 38 -15.90 14.36 23.43
N LEU A 39 -16.36 13.18 23.87
CA LEU A 39 -15.87 11.90 23.36
C LEU A 39 -16.21 11.69 21.88
N VAL A 40 -17.44 12.00 21.46
CA VAL A 40 -17.85 11.94 20.05
C VAL A 40 -17.05 12.92 19.20
N LEU A 41 -16.83 14.15 19.68
CA LEU A 41 -15.98 15.13 18.99
C LEU A 41 -14.54 14.63 18.85
N ALA A 42 -13.96 14.06 19.91
CA ALA A 42 -12.60 13.52 19.89
C ALA A 42 -12.46 12.36 18.89
N VAL A 43 -13.42 11.43 18.87
CA VAL A 43 -13.45 10.33 17.89
C VAL A 43 -13.60 10.87 16.45
N LEU A 44 -14.45 11.87 16.23
CA LEU A 44 -14.61 12.50 14.91
C LEU A 44 -13.36 13.27 14.46
N VAL A 45 -12.63 13.91 15.39
CA VAL A 45 -11.37 14.59 15.08
C VAL A 45 -10.27 13.57 14.74
N VAL A 46 -10.16 12.45 15.48
CA VAL A 46 -9.20 11.38 15.17
C VAL A 46 -9.54 10.70 13.83
N ALA A 47 -10.81 10.38 13.59
CA ALA A 47 -11.26 9.80 12.32
C ALA A 47 -11.08 10.77 11.15
N GLY A 48 -11.32 12.07 11.35
CA GLY A 48 -11.10 13.12 10.36
C GLY A 48 -9.62 13.32 10.03
N ALA A 49 -8.74 13.30 11.04
CA ALA A 49 -7.29 13.37 10.84
C ALA A 49 -6.75 12.14 10.10
N TRP A 50 -7.24 10.94 10.44
CA TRP A 50 -6.88 9.70 9.74
C TRP A 50 -7.36 9.70 8.28
N ALA A 51 -8.61 10.11 8.04
CA ALA A 51 -9.16 10.22 6.69
C ALA A 51 -8.49 11.33 5.86
N LEU A 52 -7.98 12.40 6.48
CA LEU A 52 -7.19 13.43 5.80
C LEU A 52 -5.79 12.92 5.45
N ALA A 53 -5.09 12.23 6.35
CA ALA A 53 -3.79 11.64 6.05
C ALA A 53 -3.86 10.62 4.89
N GLU A 54 -4.94 9.82 4.84
CA GLU A 54 -5.18 8.88 3.75
C GLU A 54 -5.66 9.58 2.45
N PHE A 55 -6.21 10.79 2.53
CA PHE A 55 -6.60 11.61 1.39
C PHE A 55 -5.46 12.52 0.86
N GLU A 56 -4.46 12.83 1.69
CA GLU A 56 -3.22 13.49 1.28
C GLU A 56 -2.34 12.51 0.49
N LYS A 57 -2.14 11.27 1.00
CA LYS A 57 -1.69 10.13 0.15
C LYS A 57 -2.55 9.96 -1.11
N GLY A 58 -3.84 10.31 -1.01
CA GLY A 58 -4.80 10.26 -2.09
C GLY A 58 -4.67 11.30 -3.21
N LEU A 59 -3.75 12.27 -3.09
CA LEU A 59 -3.61 13.38 -4.03
C LEU A 59 -2.28 13.43 -4.77
N ASP A 60 -1.22 12.79 -4.27
CA ASP A 60 0.13 12.98 -4.79
C ASP A 60 0.47 12.13 -6.05
N GLY A 61 -0.27 11.04 -6.33
CA GLY A 61 -0.18 10.36 -7.65
C GLY A 61 -0.84 8.98 -7.78
N TYR A 62 -0.93 8.23 -6.68
CA TYR A 62 -1.32 6.82 -6.58
C TYR A 62 -0.68 5.88 -7.62
N GLY A 63 0.60 5.56 -7.38
CA GLY A 63 1.28 4.42 -7.99
C GLY A 63 1.81 4.66 -9.39
N GLN A 64 1.91 5.92 -9.82
CA GLN A 64 2.69 6.30 -10.99
C GLN A 64 4.18 6.14 -10.69
N LEU A 65 5.00 6.11 -11.74
CA LEU A 65 6.43 5.90 -11.63
C LEU A 65 7.18 7.24 -11.47
N GLU A 66 7.69 7.53 -10.27
CA GLU A 66 8.45 8.75 -9.94
C GLU A 66 9.85 8.79 -10.62
N GLN A 67 9.89 9.04 -11.93
CA GLN A 67 11.12 9.02 -12.71
C GLN A 67 11.30 10.24 -13.61
N ALA A 68 12.52 10.78 -13.58
CA ALA A 68 13.00 11.75 -14.56
C ALA A 68 13.64 11.00 -15.74
N GLY A 69 12.93 10.87 -16.85
CA GLY A 69 13.41 10.16 -18.04
C GLY A 69 12.25 9.47 -18.78
N ALA A 70 12.48 8.22 -19.19
CA ALA A 70 11.42 7.34 -19.65
C ALA A 70 10.46 7.03 -18.48
N SER A 71 9.16 6.99 -18.77
CA SER A 71 8.09 6.70 -17.82
C SER A 71 8.18 5.29 -17.23
N GLY A 72 8.63 4.31 -18.04
CA GLY A 72 8.58 2.89 -17.69
C GLY A 72 7.26 2.21 -18.03
N SER A 73 6.36 2.93 -18.71
CA SER A 73 5.16 2.36 -19.32
C SER A 73 5.50 1.44 -20.50
N VAL A 74 4.52 0.64 -20.94
CA VAL A 74 4.69 -0.27 -22.10
C VAL A 74 5.10 0.46 -23.39
N ALA A 75 4.73 1.73 -23.55
CA ALA A 75 5.03 2.54 -24.74
C ALA A 75 6.39 3.27 -24.67
N ASP A 76 6.95 3.42 -23.48
CA ASP A 76 8.16 4.17 -23.19
C ASP A 76 8.92 3.50 -22.01
N PRO A 77 9.50 2.31 -22.26
CA PRO A 77 10.08 1.46 -21.22
C PRO A 77 11.44 1.94 -20.74
N LEU A 78 11.79 1.54 -19.52
CA LEU A 78 13.04 1.89 -18.85
C LEU A 78 14.26 1.23 -19.48
N GLY A 79 15.40 1.91 -19.38
CA GLY A 79 16.68 1.39 -19.85
C GLY A 79 17.33 0.40 -18.87
N PRO A 80 18.32 -0.39 -19.33
CA PRO A 80 19.13 -1.22 -18.45
C PRO A 80 19.94 -0.35 -17.46
N GLY A 81 19.79 -0.62 -16.17
CA GLY A 81 20.38 0.17 -15.08
C GLY A 81 19.49 1.31 -14.55
N SER A 82 18.32 1.54 -15.15
CA SER A 82 17.28 2.43 -14.60
C SER A 82 16.54 1.79 -13.42
N THR A 83 15.86 2.62 -12.62
CA THR A 83 15.16 2.24 -11.40
C THR A 83 13.72 2.73 -11.44
N ALA A 84 12.76 1.82 -11.62
CA ALA A 84 11.37 2.07 -11.33
C ALA A 84 11.22 2.50 -9.86
N ARG A 85 10.40 3.53 -9.60
CA ARG A 85 10.13 4.05 -8.25
C ARG A 85 8.64 4.23 -8.11
N TYR A 86 8.05 3.58 -7.12
CA TYR A 86 6.68 3.79 -6.71
C TYR A 86 6.67 4.80 -5.56
N GLU A 87 5.66 5.66 -5.54
CA GLU A 87 5.50 6.75 -4.56
C GLU A 87 5.52 6.26 -3.10
N ASP A 88 5.01 5.05 -2.86
CA ASP A 88 4.96 4.42 -1.53
C ASP A 88 6.34 3.97 -0.99
N GLY A 89 7.39 4.04 -1.79
CA GLY A 89 8.77 3.71 -1.40
C GLY A 89 9.35 2.47 -2.09
N LEU A 90 8.54 1.61 -2.71
CA LEU A 90 9.05 0.44 -3.42
C LEU A 90 9.88 0.88 -4.65
N ARG A 91 11.09 0.35 -4.81
CA ARG A 91 11.94 0.61 -5.98
C ARG A 91 12.43 -0.67 -6.63
N VAL A 92 12.51 -0.69 -7.96
CA VAL A 92 12.96 -1.85 -8.72
C VAL A 92 13.98 -1.45 -9.80
N THR A 93 15.17 -2.03 -9.74
CA THR A 93 16.28 -1.78 -10.67
C THR A 93 16.62 -3.03 -11.46
N VAL A 94 16.54 -2.98 -12.79
CA VAL A 94 16.98 -4.08 -13.67
C VAL A 94 18.38 -3.78 -14.21
N SER A 95 19.35 -4.67 -13.94
CA SER A 95 20.73 -4.46 -14.39
C SER A 95 20.86 -4.56 -15.92
N PRO A 96 21.93 -3.98 -16.50
CA PRO A 96 22.39 -4.39 -17.83
C PRO A 96 22.59 -5.91 -17.91
N ALA A 97 22.27 -6.47 -19.08
CA ALA A 97 22.50 -7.87 -19.38
C ALA A 97 23.98 -8.11 -19.71
N ARG A 98 24.65 -8.92 -18.90
CA ARG A 98 26.03 -9.35 -19.11
C ARG A 98 26.04 -10.64 -19.92
N ARG A 99 26.82 -10.68 -21.00
CA ARG A 99 27.03 -11.91 -21.78
C ARG A 99 28.03 -12.85 -21.10
N GLU A 100 27.70 -14.14 -21.08
CA GLU A 100 28.49 -15.22 -20.51
C GLU A 100 29.21 -16.04 -21.60
N ALA A 101 30.25 -16.79 -21.20
CA ALA A 101 31.11 -17.56 -22.12
C ALA A 101 30.39 -18.72 -22.86
N ASP A 102 29.26 -19.19 -22.33
CA ASP A 102 28.41 -20.24 -22.93
C ASP A 102 27.33 -19.69 -23.89
N GLY A 103 27.36 -18.38 -24.17
CA GLY A 103 26.36 -17.68 -24.99
C GLY A 103 25.04 -17.41 -24.27
N THR A 104 24.96 -17.64 -22.96
CA THR A 104 23.85 -17.16 -22.12
C THR A 104 24.10 -15.71 -21.69
N TYR A 105 23.10 -15.08 -21.09
CA TYR A 105 23.19 -13.74 -20.52
C TYR A 105 22.71 -13.78 -19.08
N SER A 106 23.43 -13.11 -18.19
CA SER A 106 23.06 -12.88 -16.79
C SER A 106 22.59 -11.44 -16.59
N LEU A 107 21.53 -11.26 -15.81
CA LEU A 107 21.04 -9.97 -15.35
C LEU A 107 20.41 -10.14 -13.96
N THR A 108 20.14 -9.03 -13.28
CA THR A 108 19.52 -9.06 -11.95
C THR A 108 18.41 -8.03 -11.84
N VAL A 109 17.29 -8.43 -11.24
CA VAL A 109 16.22 -7.52 -10.83
C VAL A 109 16.37 -7.27 -9.34
N THR A 110 16.58 -6.02 -8.93
CA THR A 110 16.79 -5.65 -7.53
C THR A 110 15.61 -4.85 -7.02
N TYR A 111 14.95 -5.36 -5.99
CA TYR A 111 13.86 -4.73 -5.26
C TYR A 111 14.44 -4.11 -3.98
N GLU A 112 14.05 -2.88 -3.67
CA GLU A 112 14.39 -2.13 -2.46
C GLU A 112 13.07 -1.65 -1.85
N ASN A 113 12.84 -1.97 -0.58
CA ASN A 113 11.58 -1.73 0.11
C ASN A 113 11.67 -0.58 1.12
N ASP A 114 11.68 0.67 0.64
CA ASP A 114 11.55 1.85 1.48
C ASP A 114 10.07 2.12 1.86
N THR A 115 9.21 1.10 1.94
CA THR A 115 7.78 1.23 2.31
C THR A 115 7.54 0.87 3.77
N ASP A 116 6.52 1.47 4.40
CA ASP A 116 6.09 1.23 5.79
C ASP A 116 5.59 -0.22 6.08
N GLU A 117 5.72 -1.17 5.15
CA GLU A 117 5.17 -2.53 5.28
C GLU A 117 6.03 -3.65 4.65
N GLU A 118 5.69 -4.90 4.98
CA GLU A 118 6.30 -6.11 4.41
C GLU A 118 5.74 -6.41 3.00
N GLN A 119 6.61 -6.47 1.99
CA GLN A 119 6.22 -6.63 0.58
C GLN A 119 6.35 -8.09 0.10
N HIS A 120 5.22 -8.70 -0.29
CA HIS A 120 5.16 -10.05 -0.85
C HIS A 120 5.45 -10.06 -2.37
N LEU A 121 6.73 -9.99 -2.75
CA LEU A 121 7.18 -9.90 -4.15
C LEU A 121 6.83 -11.11 -5.05
N GLY A 122 6.47 -12.25 -4.46
CA GLY A 122 6.10 -13.47 -5.17
C GLY A 122 4.60 -13.58 -5.44
N GLY A 123 4.23 -14.42 -6.41
CA GLY A 123 2.83 -14.80 -6.62
C GLY A 123 2.37 -15.84 -5.60
N GLU A 124 1.07 -16.17 -5.61
CA GLU A 124 0.46 -17.19 -4.73
C GLU A 124 1.18 -18.56 -4.77
N SER A 125 1.91 -18.83 -5.86
CA SER A 125 2.74 -20.02 -6.00
C SER A 125 4.07 -19.72 -6.69
N PHE A 126 5.00 -20.65 -6.53
CA PHE A 126 6.32 -20.66 -7.16
C PHE A 126 6.25 -20.57 -8.69
N GLU A 127 5.26 -21.23 -9.31
CA GLU A 127 5.07 -21.19 -10.77
C GLU A 127 4.47 -19.86 -11.25
N GLY A 128 3.62 -19.24 -10.42
CA GLY A 128 3.02 -17.92 -10.68
C GLY A 128 3.94 -16.73 -10.39
N SER A 129 5.02 -16.92 -9.63
CA SER A 129 5.96 -15.84 -9.28
C SER A 129 6.81 -15.34 -10.45
N VAL A 130 6.96 -16.12 -11.52
CA VAL A 130 7.85 -15.81 -12.65
C VAL A 130 7.32 -16.38 -13.97
N SER A 131 7.35 -15.63 -15.07
CA SER A 131 6.97 -16.15 -16.38
C SER A 131 7.88 -15.71 -17.54
N GLY A 132 7.89 -16.51 -18.61
CA GLY A 132 8.42 -16.08 -19.91
C GLY A 132 7.35 -15.54 -20.87
N ILE A 133 6.07 -15.80 -20.57
CA ILE A 133 4.88 -15.50 -21.38
C ILE A 133 3.68 -15.29 -20.43
N GLY A 134 3.00 -14.15 -20.50
CA GLY A 134 1.84 -13.83 -19.67
C GLY A 134 2.16 -13.43 -18.23
N SER A 135 1.12 -13.00 -17.49
CA SER A 135 1.21 -12.36 -16.17
C SER A 135 1.92 -13.21 -15.10
N ALA A 136 2.84 -12.54 -14.40
CA ALA A 136 3.53 -12.95 -13.18
C ALA A 136 4.24 -11.71 -12.59
N PRO A 137 4.54 -11.64 -11.28
CA PRO A 137 5.29 -10.53 -10.66
C PRO A 137 6.65 -10.22 -11.30
N LEU A 138 7.25 -11.19 -12.00
CA LEU A 138 8.41 -10.99 -12.86
C LEU A 138 8.28 -11.76 -14.17
N VAL A 139 8.05 -11.04 -15.27
CA VAL A 139 8.06 -11.58 -16.64
C VAL A 139 9.40 -11.27 -17.32
N VAL A 140 9.98 -12.23 -18.02
CA VAL A 140 11.21 -12.05 -18.82
C VAL A 140 11.01 -12.67 -20.20
N ARG A 141 10.66 -11.85 -21.19
CA ARG A 141 10.21 -12.29 -22.52
C ARG A 141 11.08 -11.73 -23.66
N PRO A 142 11.19 -12.44 -24.81
CA PRO A 142 11.76 -11.87 -26.03
C PRO A 142 10.81 -10.83 -26.64
N GLY A 143 11.37 -9.92 -27.44
CA GLY A 143 10.61 -8.88 -28.13
C GLY A 143 10.76 -7.50 -27.51
N THR A 144 10.08 -6.51 -28.09
CA THR A 144 9.91 -5.18 -27.48
C THR A 144 8.75 -5.16 -26.50
N SER A 145 8.64 -4.11 -25.67
CA SER A 145 7.50 -3.93 -24.76
C SER A 145 6.15 -3.91 -25.49
N LEU A 146 6.10 -3.34 -26.69
CA LEU A 146 4.90 -3.28 -27.56
C LEU A 146 4.71 -4.52 -28.46
N ASP A 147 5.59 -5.52 -28.42
CA ASP A 147 5.40 -6.76 -29.20
C ASP A 147 4.35 -7.64 -28.49
N ASP A 148 3.11 -7.69 -29.00
CA ASP A 148 2.04 -8.53 -28.43
C ASP A 148 2.48 -10.00 -28.28
N TYR A 149 2.92 -10.63 -29.39
CA TYR A 149 3.58 -11.95 -29.41
C TYR A 149 4.49 -12.11 -30.64
N GLY A 150 5.77 -11.78 -30.50
CA GLY A 150 6.77 -11.93 -31.58
C GLY A 150 7.21 -13.38 -31.79
N THR A 151 6.80 -14.01 -32.90
CA THR A 151 7.15 -15.40 -33.26
C THR A 151 8.62 -15.62 -33.64
N ASP A 152 9.31 -14.55 -34.03
CA ASP A 152 10.60 -14.63 -34.73
C ASP A 152 11.78 -14.94 -33.79
N TYR A 153 11.60 -14.72 -32.48
CA TYR A 153 12.61 -14.86 -31.44
C TYR A 153 12.07 -15.71 -30.29
N SER A 154 12.93 -16.50 -29.65
CA SER A 154 12.58 -17.18 -28.42
C SER A 154 13.72 -17.15 -27.41
N LEU A 155 13.35 -17.28 -26.14
CA LEU A 155 14.21 -17.07 -24.98
C LEU A 155 13.99 -18.22 -24.00
N SER A 156 15.07 -18.91 -23.61
CA SER A 156 15.02 -19.92 -22.55
C SER A 156 15.50 -19.31 -21.23
N TRP A 157 14.61 -19.19 -20.24
CA TRP A 157 14.98 -18.77 -18.89
C TRP A 157 15.54 -19.97 -18.11
N LEU A 158 16.86 -20.03 -17.98
CA LEU A 158 17.60 -21.22 -17.53
C LEU A 158 17.60 -21.42 -16.01
N ASN A 159 17.22 -20.41 -15.23
CA ASN A 159 17.18 -20.46 -13.77
C ASN A 159 15.82 -20.00 -13.20
N ARG A 160 14.73 -20.15 -13.95
CA ARG A 160 13.36 -19.72 -13.57
C ARG A 160 13.02 -20.15 -12.13
N GLU A 161 13.30 -21.41 -11.78
CA GLU A 161 13.12 -21.96 -10.43
C GLU A 161 13.88 -21.18 -9.33
N LYS A 162 15.16 -20.86 -9.53
CA LYS A 162 15.93 -20.06 -8.55
C LYS A 162 15.39 -18.64 -8.45
N SER A 163 14.87 -18.10 -9.55
CA SER A 163 14.29 -16.75 -9.60
C SER A 163 12.98 -16.72 -8.77
N ALA A 164 12.08 -17.69 -9.00
CA ALA A 164 10.88 -17.92 -8.19
C ALA A 164 11.21 -18.09 -6.71
N ALA A 165 12.14 -18.98 -6.37
CA ALA A 165 12.58 -19.24 -5.00
C ALA A 165 13.07 -17.98 -4.27
N THR A 166 13.60 -17.00 -5.00
CA THR A 166 14.07 -15.72 -4.45
C THR A 166 12.92 -14.75 -4.20
N LEU A 167 11.85 -14.81 -4.99
CA LEU A 167 10.66 -13.97 -4.84
C LEU A 167 9.69 -14.47 -3.74
N MET A 168 9.63 -15.79 -3.48
CA MET A 168 8.65 -16.38 -2.54
C MET A 168 8.65 -15.82 -1.10
N PRO A 169 9.80 -15.53 -0.44
CA PRO A 169 9.77 -14.97 0.90
C PRO A 169 9.22 -13.53 0.89
N PRO A 170 8.56 -13.05 1.96
CA PRO A 170 8.32 -11.62 2.13
C PRO A 170 9.64 -10.81 2.13
N LEU A 171 9.60 -9.55 1.72
CA LEU A 171 10.68 -8.57 1.87
C LEU A 171 10.31 -7.57 2.97
N ALA A 172 11.14 -7.42 3.99
CA ALA A 172 10.88 -6.52 5.12
C ALA A 172 11.06 -5.04 4.74
N GLU A 173 10.54 -4.15 5.59
CA GLU A 173 10.84 -2.70 5.62
C GLU A 173 12.36 -2.45 5.66
N ASP A 174 12.84 -1.39 5.01
CA ASP A 174 14.26 -1.02 4.82
C ASP A 174 15.14 -2.10 4.11
N ASP A 175 14.57 -3.22 3.68
CA ASP A 175 15.31 -4.40 3.21
C ASP A 175 15.40 -4.49 1.67
N LYS A 176 16.39 -5.25 1.18
CA LYS A 176 16.78 -5.29 -0.24
C LYS A 176 16.95 -6.70 -0.77
N ARG A 177 16.40 -6.96 -1.96
CA ARG A 177 16.51 -8.28 -2.62
C ARG A 177 16.89 -8.22 -4.09
N THR A 178 17.92 -8.98 -4.44
CA THR A 178 18.38 -9.14 -5.83
C THR A 178 18.01 -10.53 -6.36
N VAL A 179 17.05 -10.58 -7.28
CA VAL A 179 16.62 -11.78 -8.01
C VAL A 179 17.58 -12.02 -9.19
N PRO A 180 18.28 -13.16 -9.25
CA PRO A 180 19.18 -13.48 -10.35
C PRO A 180 18.40 -14.02 -11.55
N VAL A 181 18.68 -13.54 -12.76
CA VAL A 181 18.05 -13.98 -14.00
C VAL A 181 19.14 -14.43 -14.99
N ARG A 182 18.99 -15.62 -15.57
CA ARG A 182 19.89 -16.15 -16.60
C ARG A 182 19.08 -16.69 -17.77
N ILE A 183 19.34 -16.12 -18.95
CA ILE A 183 18.55 -16.34 -20.16
C ILE A 183 19.43 -16.78 -21.33
N LYS A 184 18.87 -17.55 -22.26
CA LYS A 184 19.52 -17.94 -23.51
C LYS A 184 18.62 -17.57 -24.69
N PRO A 185 18.97 -16.56 -25.51
CA PRO A 185 18.24 -16.25 -26.72
C PRO A 185 18.60 -17.23 -27.84
N THR A 186 17.72 -17.43 -28.82
CA THR A 186 18.03 -18.23 -30.02
C THR A 186 19.05 -17.56 -30.95
N ARG A 187 19.20 -16.23 -30.89
CA ARG A 187 20.24 -15.46 -31.59
C ARG A 187 20.67 -14.23 -30.80
N ALA A 188 21.89 -13.76 -31.01
CA ALA A 188 22.35 -12.48 -30.44
C ALA A 188 21.60 -11.28 -31.05
N GLY A 189 21.60 -10.15 -30.34
CA GLY A 189 21.01 -8.89 -30.82
C GLY A 189 19.49 -8.77 -30.68
N ILE A 190 18.78 -9.77 -30.16
CA ILE A 190 17.33 -9.65 -29.92
C ILE A 190 17.03 -8.65 -28.78
N PRO A 191 15.91 -7.92 -28.86
CA PRO A 191 15.36 -7.23 -27.70
C PRO A 191 14.79 -8.26 -26.70
N VAL A 192 14.87 -7.90 -25.43
CA VAL A 192 14.22 -8.60 -24.31
C VAL A 192 13.52 -7.57 -23.46
N THR A 193 12.30 -7.86 -23.06
CA THR A 193 11.52 -7.06 -22.11
C THR A 193 11.52 -7.78 -20.77
N VAL A 194 11.86 -7.06 -19.71
CA VAL A 194 11.58 -7.46 -18.34
C VAL A 194 10.39 -6.64 -17.86
N GLU A 195 9.35 -7.30 -17.39
CA GLU A 195 8.13 -6.68 -16.86
C GLU A 195 8.08 -7.04 -15.38
N VAL A 196 7.93 -6.03 -14.53
CA VAL A 196 7.79 -6.20 -13.08
C VAL A 196 6.38 -5.78 -12.72
N ASP A 197 5.56 -6.76 -12.37
CA ASP A 197 4.20 -6.54 -11.90
C ASP A 197 4.25 -6.44 -10.37
N PRO A 198 4.04 -5.25 -9.79
CA PRO A 198 4.29 -5.02 -8.37
C PRO A 198 3.25 -5.70 -7.47
N PRO A 199 3.61 -6.10 -6.24
CA PRO A 199 2.63 -6.62 -5.30
C PRO A 199 1.60 -5.55 -4.92
N ASN A 200 0.38 -5.99 -4.59
CA ASN A 200 -0.80 -5.17 -4.35
C ASN A 200 -1.20 -4.31 -5.58
N ALA A 201 -1.81 -4.97 -6.58
CA ALA A 201 -2.34 -4.39 -7.82
C ALA A 201 -3.55 -3.44 -7.66
N GLY A 202 -3.62 -2.69 -6.56
CA GLY A 202 -4.63 -1.65 -6.32
C GLY A 202 -4.27 -0.30 -6.95
N TYR A 203 -2.97 0.03 -7.00
CA TYR A 203 -2.49 1.38 -7.38
C TYR A 203 -1.23 1.38 -8.26
N ARG A 204 -0.23 0.55 -7.96
CA ARG A 204 1.07 0.54 -8.65
C ARG A 204 0.97 0.00 -10.09
N GLU A 205 1.51 0.72 -11.08
CA GLU A 205 1.58 0.24 -12.47
C GLU A 205 2.71 -0.80 -12.72
N THR A 206 2.49 -1.74 -13.66
CA THR A 206 3.52 -2.68 -14.12
C THR A 206 4.70 -1.93 -14.78
N ALA A 207 5.92 -2.10 -14.28
CA ALA A 207 7.11 -1.43 -14.81
C ALA A 207 7.79 -2.24 -15.92
N TYR A 208 7.97 -1.63 -17.09
CA TYR A 208 8.59 -2.25 -18.26
C TYR A 208 10.05 -1.79 -18.43
N PHE A 209 10.97 -2.73 -18.61
CA PHE A 209 12.39 -2.48 -18.87
C PHE A 209 12.82 -3.13 -20.18
N GLN A 210 13.40 -2.34 -21.10
CA GLN A 210 13.84 -2.82 -22.41
C GLN A 210 15.35 -3.04 -22.45
N LEU A 211 15.77 -4.29 -22.62
CA LEU A 211 17.17 -4.68 -22.79
C LEU A 211 17.47 -5.10 -24.23
N LYS A 212 18.74 -4.96 -24.62
CA LYS A 212 19.29 -5.44 -25.89
C LYS A 212 20.49 -6.33 -25.62
N LEU A 213 20.46 -7.56 -26.13
CA LEU A 213 21.50 -8.56 -25.85
C LEU A 213 22.66 -8.48 -26.85
N SER A 214 23.87 -8.14 -26.38
CA SER A 214 25.10 -7.98 -27.18
C SER A 214 26.23 -8.94 -26.79
#